data_AF-A0A8X6II55-F1
#
_entry.id   AF-A0A8X6II55-F1
#
_cell.length_a   1.000
_cell.length_b   1.000
_cell.length_c   1.000
_cell.angle_alpha   90.00
_cell.angle_beta   90.00
_cell.angle_gamma   90.00
#
_symmetry.space_group_name_H-M   'P 1'
#
loop_
_entity.id
_entity.type
_entity.pdbx_description
1 polymer ?
#
loop_
_entity_poly.entity_id
_entity_poly.type
_entity_poly.pdbx_seq_one_letter_code
_entity_poly.pdbx_strand_id
1 'polypeptide(L)'
;MKGSLDGRCRPGWKSELCDQCMPYPGCKHGYCNGSPWQCICDINWGGILCDGDLNFCGTHEPCQNGGTCVNAAPDNYTCRCAEGFSGTNCDIVDNPCASSPCLNQGTCSEINNTFICTCLPGWTGNRCQTNINECESDPCINGGTCLDLVNGYRCLCDPGWEGNQCQFDADECSTSPCVNAKGCRNLVGDYQCTCLAGWSGKNCDQNLNDCLGQCVNGATCIDLVHDYHCACLPGFTGRECQTNINECASNPCLNGGECADLIAGYRCICPVGYKGYRCEIDDDLCHPNPCHNGASCLNRQFDYTCICPQGFQGKNCSVPKVQCQNPPCEVHTDRCATTVPNSSLGMRHISSSLCGDHGKCINDHLGGFSCICDPGYTGKYCHE
;
A
#
# COMPACT_ATOMS: atom_id res chain seq x y z
N MET A 1 -43.55 -13.95 100.32
CA MET A 1 -42.31 -14.68 100.68
C MET A 1 -42.26 -15.98 99.90
N LYS A 2 -41.45 -16.04 98.84
CA LYS A 2 -41.28 -17.24 97.99
C LYS A 2 -40.35 -18.19 98.76
N GLY A 3 -40.92 -19.24 99.36
CA GLY A 3 -40.20 -20.15 100.27
C GLY A 3 -40.08 -21.56 99.71
N SER A 4 -38.83 -22.03 99.62
CA SER A 4 -38.43 -23.44 99.49
C SER A 4 -38.75 -24.16 100.80
N LEU A 5 -39.46 -25.29 100.72
CA LEU A 5 -39.54 -26.27 101.80
C LEU A 5 -38.70 -27.44 101.33
N ASP A 6 -37.58 -27.68 102.02
CA ASP A 6 -36.72 -28.87 101.84
C ASP A 6 -35.90 -28.92 100.52
N GLY A 7 -35.49 -27.75 100.00
CA GLY A 7 -34.58 -27.68 98.84
C GLY A 7 -35.23 -27.96 97.49
N ARG A 8 -36.55 -28.13 97.43
CA ARG A 8 -37.32 -28.31 96.19
C ARG A 8 -38.37 -27.22 96.02
N CYS A 9 -38.55 -26.76 94.79
CA CYS A 9 -39.55 -25.75 94.44
C CYS A 9 -40.97 -26.29 94.57
N ARG A 10 -41.93 -25.40 94.85
CA ARG A 10 -43.36 -25.75 94.83
C ARG A 10 -43.78 -26.18 93.41
N PRO A 11 -44.77 -27.07 93.25
CA PRO A 11 -45.25 -27.49 91.94
C PRO A 11 -45.55 -26.29 91.04
N GLY A 12 -45.00 -26.31 89.82
CA GLY A 12 -45.15 -25.21 88.86
C GLY A 12 -44.03 -24.16 88.89
N TRP A 13 -43.04 -24.25 89.79
CA TRP A 13 -41.91 -23.32 89.87
C TRP A 13 -40.57 -24.02 89.62
N LYS A 14 -39.63 -23.31 89.01
CA LYS A 14 -38.27 -23.73 88.67
C LYS A 14 -37.26 -22.63 89.04
N SER A 15 -35.98 -22.87 88.73
CA SER A 15 -34.79 -22.09 89.13
C SER A 15 -34.25 -22.44 90.53
N GLU A 16 -32.97 -22.11 90.79
CA GLU A 16 -32.32 -22.32 92.10
C GLU A 16 -33.01 -21.55 93.24
N LEU A 17 -33.64 -20.42 92.91
CA LEU A 17 -34.37 -19.57 93.85
C LEU A 17 -35.89 -19.82 93.83
N CYS A 18 -36.37 -20.78 93.03
CA CYS A 18 -37.79 -21.13 92.87
C CYS A 18 -38.69 -19.94 92.53
N ASP A 19 -38.16 -18.99 91.78
CA ASP A 19 -38.79 -17.72 91.47
C ASP A 19 -39.26 -17.59 90.02
N GLN A 20 -38.88 -18.54 89.17
CA GLN A 20 -39.33 -18.66 87.78
C GLN A 20 -40.50 -19.65 87.70
N CYS A 21 -41.56 -19.27 87.00
CA CYS A 21 -42.67 -20.17 86.73
C CYS A 21 -42.27 -21.23 85.69
N MET A 22 -42.95 -22.37 85.70
CA MET A 22 -42.91 -23.38 84.65
C MET A 22 -44.10 -23.17 83.71
N PRO A 23 -43.88 -23.06 82.39
CA PRO A 23 -44.96 -23.03 81.41
C PRO A 23 -45.82 -24.29 81.45
N TYR A 24 -47.03 -24.23 80.89
CA TYR A 24 -47.94 -25.39 80.80
C TYR A 24 -47.25 -26.57 80.10
N PRO A 25 -47.40 -27.83 80.57
CA PRO A 25 -46.80 -28.99 79.91
C PRO A 25 -47.29 -29.13 78.47
N GLY A 26 -46.37 -29.08 77.50
CA GLY A 26 -46.68 -29.09 76.07
C GLY A 26 -46.63 -27.72 75.39
N CYS A 27 -46.40 -26.64 76.13
CA CYS A 27 -46.17 -25.30 75.57
C CYS A 27 -44.95 -25.30 74.63
N LYS A 28 -45.15 -24.99 73.34
CA LYS A 28 -44.10 -25.04 72.30
C LYS A 28 -43.39 -23.70 72.14
N HIS A 29 -44.13 -22.67 71.71
CA HIS A 29 -43.61 -21.33 71.43
C HIS A 29 -44.27 -20.31 72.36
N GLY A 30 -44.01 -20.44 73.65
CA GLY A 30 -44.58 -19.54 74.65
C GLY A 30 -43.92 -19.66 76.01
N TYR A 31 -44.29 -18.73 76.90
CA TYR A 31 -43.72 -18.58 78.23
C TYR A 31 -44.80 -18.37 79.29
N CYS A 32 -44.41 -18.40 80.56
CA CYS A 32 -45.28 -18.03 81.67
C CYS A 32 -44.77 -16.73 82.30
N ASN A 33 -45.66 -15.90 82.84
CA ASN A 33 -45.26 -14.64 83.48
C ASN A 33 -45.93 -14.50 84.85
N GLY A 34 -45.18 -14.80 85.91
CA GLY A 34 -45.61 -14.61 87.30
C GLY A 34 -46.58 -15.67 87.84
N SER A 35 -47.26 -16.44 86.99
CA SER A 35 -48.08 -17.59 87.42
C SER A 35 -47.63 -18.90 86.76
N PRO A 36 -47.54 -20.00 87.51
CA PRO A 36 -47.18 -21.31 86.96
C PRO A 36 -48.28 -21.86 86.04
N TRP A 37 -47.90 -22.73 85.11
CA TRP A 37 -48.78 -23.45 84.19
C TRP A 37 -49.54 -22.56 83.19
N GLN A 38 -48.99 -21.39 82.87
CA GLN A 38 -49.44 -20.59 81.74
C GLN A 38 -48.64 -20.92 80.48
N CYS A 39 -49.25 -20.74 79.32
CA CYS A 39 -48.56 -20.75 78.02
C CYS A 39 -49.03 -19.50 77.27
N ILE A 40 -48.30 -18.40 77.48
CA ILE A 40 -48.50 -17.13 76.80
C ILE A 40 -47.65 -17.19 75.53
N CYS A 41 -48.30 -17.13 74.36
CA CYS A 41 -47.62 -17.37 73.10
C CYS A 41 -46.67 -16.24 72.71
N ASP A 42 -45.54 -16.62 72.12
CA ASP A 42 -44.64 -15.72 71.45
C ASP A 42 -45.31 -15.11 70.21
N ILE A 43 -44.76 -13.99 69.71
CA ILE A 43 -45.30 -13.32 68.52
C ILE A 43 -45.40 -14.30 67.35
N ASN A 44 -46.53 -14.28 66.63
CA ASN A 44 -46.89 -15.17 65.52
C ASN A 44 -47.21 -16.63 65.88
N TRP A 45 -47.36 -16.98 67.17
CA TRP A 45 -47.82 -18.31 67.59
C TRP A 45 -49.17 -18.22 68.31
N GLY A 46 -50.01 -19.23 68.11
CA GLY A 46 -51.36 -19.28 68.65
C GLY A 46 -51.79 -20.68 69.06
N GLY A 47 -52.97 -20.78 69.68
CA GLY A 47 -53.47 -22.01 70.28
C GLY A 47 -53.17 -22.11 71.78
N ILE A 48 -53.80 -23.08 72.46
CA ILE A 48 -53.69 -23.26 73.93
C ILE A 48 -52.26 -23.68 74.34
N LEU A 49 -51.53 -24.32 73.43
CA LEU A 49 -50.15 -24.78 73.63
C LEU A 49 -49.13 -23.97 72.81
N CYS A 50 -49.56 -22.89 72.15
CA CYS A 50 -48.74 -22.05 71.29
C CYS A 50 -47.97 -22.85 70.23
N ASP A 51 -48.68 -23.78 69.59
CA ASP A 51 -48.19 -24.74 68.62
C ASP A 51 -48.68 -24.48 67.19
N GLY A 52 -49.68 -23.61 67.00
CA GLY A 52 -50.16 -23.24 65.67
C GLY A 52 -49.54 -21.94 65.16
N ASP A 53 -49.24 -21.91 63.86
CA ASP A 53 -48.62 -20.77 63.17
C ASP A 53 -49.68 -19.70 62.84
N LEU A 54 -49.55 -18.50 63.42
CA LEU A 54 -50.40 -17.35 63.09
C LEU A 54 -49.90 -16.56 61.87
N ASN A 55 -48.70 -16.86 61.36
CA ASN A 55 -48.11 -16.27 60.16
C ASN A 55 -47.94 -17.30 59.02
N PHE A 56 -48.94 -18.17 58.86
CA PHE A 56 -48.94 -19.21 57.84
C PHE A 56 -48.70 -18.68 56.42
N CYS A 57 -49.30 -17.54 56.05
CA CYS A 57 -49.12 -16.90 54.75
C CYS A 57 -47.68 -16.47 54.47
N GLY A 58 -46.97 -15.94 55.47
CA GLY A 58 -45.60 -15.47 55.31
C GLY A 58 -44.56 -16.60 55.31
N THR A 59 -44.93 -17.78 55.82
CA THR A 59 -44.05 -18.96 55.87
C THR A 59 -44.26 -19.90 54.69
N HIS A 60 -45.50 -20.02 54.17
CA HIS A 60 -45.85 -21.04 53.16
C HIS A 60 -46.32 -20.48 51.81
N GLU A 61 -46.68 -19.19 51.72
CA GLU A 61 -47.17 -18.54 50.50
C GLU A 61 -48.19 -19.39 49.68
N PRO A 62 -49.29 -19.86 50.28
CA PRO A 62 -50.12 -20.91 49.69
C PRO A 62 -50.99 -20.47 48.49
N CYS A 63 -51.18 -19.17 48.28
CA CYS A 63 -52.06 -18.64 47.23
C CYS A 63 -51.32 -18.49 45.89
N GLN A 64 -51.90 -19.02 44.82
CA GLN A 64 -51.36 -18.96 43.46
C GLN A 64 -52.02 -17.86 42.62
N ASN A 65 -51.52 -17.66 41.39
CA ASN A 65 -52.12 -16.80 40.37
C ASN A 65 -52.45 -15.36 40.83
N GLY A 66 -51.58 -14.78 41.66
CA GLY A 66 -51.76 -13.41 42.19
C GLY A 66 -52.82 -13.28 43.27
N GLY A 67 -53.31 -14.40 43.84
CA GLY A 67 -54.20 -14.40 45.00
C GLY A 67 -53.54 -13.79 46.24
N THR A 68 -54.30 -13.01 47.00
CA THR A 68 -53.81 -12.39 48.25
C THR A 68 -54.10 -13.31 49.43
N CYS A 69 -53.05 -13.75 50.13
CA CYS A 69 -53.16 -14.60 51.31
C CYS A 69 -53.52 -13.80 52.56
N VAL A 70 -54.45 -14.30 53.36
CA VAL A 70 -54.84 -13.73 54.65
C VAL A 70 -54.81 -14.82 55.73
N ASN A 71 -54.05 -14.59 56.80
CA ASN A 71 -54.04 -15.49 57.97
C ASN A 71 -55.40 -15.41 58.68
N ALA A 72 -56.07 -16.55 58.88
CA ALA A 72 -57.43 -16.60 59.43
C ALA A 72 -57.46 -17.10 60.89
N ALA A 73 -56.71 -18.15 61.20
CA ALA A 73 -56.57 -18.78 62.51
C ALA A 73 -55.22 -19.51 62.59
N PRO A 74 -54.75 -19.99 63.76
CA PRO A 74 -53.53 -20.80 63.83
C PRO A 74 -53.62 -21.98 62.84
N ASP A 75 -52.57 -22.15 62.02
CA ASP A 75 -52.49 -23.13 60.93
C ASP A 75 -53.57 -23.02 59.85
N ASN A 76 -54.23 -21.87 59.72
CA ASN A 76 -55.32 -21.66 58.77
C ASN A 76 -55.19 -20.34 58.01
N TYR A 77 -55.50 -20.39 56.72
CA TYR A 77 -55.40 -19.28 55.78
C TYR A 77 -56.61 -19.21 54.86
N THR A 78 -56.82 -18.03 54.27
CA THR A 78 -57.79 -17.84 53.18
C THR A 78 -57.12 -17.10 52.05
N CYS A 79 -57.27 -17.59 50.82
CA CYS A 79 -56.84 -16.88 49.62
C CYS A 79 -57.98 -16.03 49.06
N ARG A 80 -57.71 -14.75 48.83
CA ARG A 80 -58.57 -13.88 48.02
C ARG A 80 -58.07 -13.90 46.59
N CYS A 81 -58.76 -14.63 45.72
CA CYS A 81 -58.33 -14.85 44.35
C CYS A 81 -58.46 -13.59 43.49
N ALA A 82 -57.50 -13.41 42.57
CA ALA A 82 -57.58 -12.43 41.51
C ALA A 82 -58.74 -12.78 40.55
N GLU A 83 -59.22 -11.79 39.81
CA GLU A 83 -60.34 -11.98 38.88
C GLU A 83 -60.04 -13.11 37.88
N GLY A 84 -60.97 -14.06 37.74
CA GLY A 84 -60.83 -15.21 36.83
C GLY A 84 -60.17 -16.47 37.42
N PHE A 85 -59.87 -16.48 38.73
CA PHE A 85 -59.38 -17.66 39.44
C PHE A 85 -60.27 -18.02 40.63
N SER A 86 -60.41 -19.32 40.91
CA SER A 86 -61.13 -19.86 42.06
C SER A 86 -60.37 -21.03 42.69
N GLY A 87 -61.00 -21.72 43.64
CA GLY A 87 -60.35 -22.75 44.47
C GLY A 87 -59.78 -22.19 45.77
N THR A 88 -59.43 -23.07 46.70
CA THR A 88 -58.93 -22.67 48.03
C THR A 88 -57.60 -21.93 47.93
N ASN A 89 -56.81 -22.27 46.90
CA ASN A 89 -55.45 -21.75 46.71
C ASN A 89 -55.38 -20.87 45.45
N CYS A 90 -56.52 -20.50 44.86
CA CYS A 90 -56.60 -19.78 43.59
C CYS A 90 -55.94 -20.52 42.41
N ASP A 91 -55.98 -21.85 42.46
CA ASP A 91 -55.38 -22.79 41.51
C ASP A 91 -56.33 -23.20 40.38
N ILE A 92 -57.63 -22.92 40.52
CA ILE A 92 -58.63 -23.19 39.48
C ILE A 92 -58.73 -21.96 38.58
N VAL A 93 -58.58 -22.18 37.26
CA VAL A 93 -58.73 -21.13 36.24
C VAL A 93 -60.19 -21.12 35.78
N ASP A 94 -60.96 -20.13 36.24
CA ASP A 94 -62.36 -19.96 35.83
C ASP A 94 -62.48 -19.19 34.52
N ASN A 95 -61.61 -18.20 34.31
CA ASN A 95 -61.50 -17.44 33.07
C ASN A 95 -60.13 -17.71 32.43
N PRO A 96 -60.06 -18.52 31.36
CA PRO A 96 -58.84 -18.79 30.61
C PRO A 96 -58.08 -17.55 30.12
N CYS A 97 -58.75 -16.41 29.97
CA CYS A 97 -58.16 -15.13 29.57
C CYS A 97 -57.57 -14.30 30.72
N ALA A 98 -57.78 -14.67 31.99
CA ALA A 98 -57.29 -13.90 33.15
C ALA A 98 -55.77 -13.74 33.18
N SER A 99 -55.05 -14.72 32.61
CA SER A 99 -53.58 -14.68 32.49
C SER A 99 -53.07 -13.85 31.30
N SER A 100 -53.96 -13.20 30.53
CA SER A 100 -53.63 -12.51 29.28
C SER A 100 -52.77 -13.37 28.33
N PRO A 101 -53.26 -14.56 27.91
CA PRO A 101 -52.42 -15.55 27.21
C PRO A 101 -52.04 -15.14 25.77
N CYS A 102 -52.73 -14.16 25.18
CA CYS A 102 -52.49 -13.68 23.83
C CYS A 102 -51.35 -12.65 23.81
N LEU A 103 -50.31 -12.92 23.03
CA LEU A 103 -49.15 -12.04 22.86
C LEU A 103 -49.43 -10.98 21.78
N ASN A 104 -48.51 -10.02 21.66
CA ASN A 104 -48.52 -8.99 20.61
C ASN A 104 -49.85 -8.26 20.47
N GLN A 105 -50.50 -7.97 21.61
CA GLN A 105 -51.79 -7.28 21.71
C GLN A 105 -52.96 -8.04 21.02
N GLY A 106 -52.85 -9.36 20.89
CA GLY A 106 -53.97 -10.21 20.47
C GLY A 106 -55.14 -10.13 21.46
N THR A 107 -56.36 -10.21 20.94
CA THR A 107 -57.58 -10.19 21.76
C THR A 107 -57.94 -11.61 22.21
N CYS A 108 -58.09 -11.81 23.51
CA CYS A 108 -58.48 -13.10 24.08
C CYS A 108 -60.01 -13.24 24.16
N SER A 109 -60.54 -14.39 23.74
CA SER A 109 -61.94 -14.76 23.98
C SER A 109 -62.04 -16.19 24.52
N GLU A 110 -62.99 -16.38 25.44
CA GLU A 110 -63.24 -17.68 26.06
C GLU A 110 -64.15 -18.54 25.17
N ILE A 111 -63.77 -19.80 24.99
CA ILE A 111 -64.56 -20.82 24.27
C ILE A 111 -64.44 -22.16 25.01
N ASN A 112 -65.55 -22.73 25.48
CA ASN A 112 -65.63 -24.07 26.07
C ASN A 112 -64.57 -24.34 27.17
N ASN A 113 -64.43 -23.46 28.17
CA ASN A 113 -63.37 -23.52 29.20
C ASN A 113 -61.93 -23.50 28.66
N THR A 114 -61.73 -23.03 27.43
CA THR A 114 -60.43 -22.75 26.82
C THR A 114 -60.41 -21.30 26.32
N PHE A 115 -59.29 -20.85 25.76
CA PHE A 115 -59.18 -19.54 25.14
C PHE A 115 -58.85 -19.66 23.65
N ILE A 116 -59.28 -18.68 22.87
CA ILE A 116 -58.80 -18.42 21.52
C ILE A 116 -58.26 -16.99 21.45
N CYS A 117 -57.16 -16.81 20.71
CA CYS A 117 -56.57 -15.50 20.47
C CYS A 117 -56.92 -15.04 19.06
N THR A 118 -57.56 -13.88 18.95
CA THR A 118 -57.70 -13.17 17.68
C THR A 118 -56.49 -12.26 17.50
N CYS A 119 -55.64 -12.60 16.55
CA CYS A 119 -54.39 -11.89 16.30
C CYS A 119 -54.61 -10.59 15.55
N LEU A 120 -53.81 -9.57 15.87
CA LEU A 120 -53.70 -8.38 15.03
C LEU A 120 -53.06 -8.75 13.67
N PRO A 121 -53.32 -7.98 12.60
CA PRO A 121 -52.65 -8.17 11.31
C PRO A 121 -51.13 -8.27 11.46
N GLY A 122 -50.50 -9.17 10.71
CA GLY A 122 -49.07 -9.48 10.78
C GLY A 122 -48.68 -10.54 11.80
N TRP A 123 -49.59 -11.02 12.66
CA TRP A 123 -49.28 -12.06 13.65
C TRP A 123 -50.08 -13.34 13.41
N THR A 124 -49.46 -14.48 13.70
CA THR A 124 -50.06 -15.82 13.61
C THR A 124 -49.68 -16.70 14.80
N GLY A 125 -50.27 -17.89 14.85
CA GLY A 125 -50.13 -18.84 15.95
C GLY A 125 -51.26 -18.75 16.98
N ASN A 126 -51.37 -19.79 17.81
CA ASN A 126 -52.45 -19.93 18.80
C ASN A 126 -52.45 -18.85 19.91
N ARG A 127 -51.31 -18.17 20.12
CA ARG A 127 -51.15 -17.05 21.05
C ARG A 127 -50.65 -15.79 20.34
N CYS A 128 -50.74 -15.72 19.01
CA CYS A 128 -50.23 -14.59 18.22
C CYS A 128 -48.72 -14.35 18.40
N GLN A 129 -47.97 -15.42 18.66
CA GLN A 129 -46.55 -15.36 19.01
C GLN A 129 -45.61 -15.23 17.81
N THR A 130 -46.08 -15.52 16.61
CA THR A 130 -45.24 -15.61 15.41
C THR A 130 -45.54 -14.43 14.50
N ASN A 131 -44.53 -13.62 14.17
CA ASN A 131 -44.66 -12.62 13.10
C ASN A 131 -44.80 -13.38 11.77
N ILE A 132 -45.74 -12.96 10.94
CA ILE A 132 -45.87 -13.47 9.57
C ILE A 132 -44.66 -12.92 8.81
N ASN A 133 -43.91 -13.81 8.16
CA ASN A 133 -42.76 -13.38 7.36
C ASN A 133 -43.24 -13.01 5.96
N GLU A 134 -43.47 -11.72 5.71
CA GLU A 134 -43.95 -11.25 4.40
C GLU A 134 -42.89 -11.43 3.28
N CYS A 135 -41.62 -11.65 3.64
CA CYS A 135 -40.54 -11.92 2.69
C CYS A 135 -40.55 -13.34 2.11
N GLU A 136 -41.32 -14.30 2.64
CA GLU A 136 -41.42 -15.66 2.07
C GLU A 136 -42.00 -15.68 0.65
N SER A 137 -42.65 -14.58 0.24
CA SER A 137 -43.20 -14.40 -1.10
C SER A 137 -42.21 -13.83 -2.12
N ASP A 138 -40.96 -13.58 -1.70
CA ASP A 138 -39.91 -12.90 -2.50
C ASP A 138 -40.41 -11.61 -3.18
N PRO A 139 -40.95 -10.64 -2.42
CA PRO A 139 -41.62 -9.48 -3.01
C PRO A 139 -40.65 -8.44 -3.60
N CYS A 140 -39.36 -8.52 -3.29
CA CYS A 140 -38.32 -7.63 -3.78
C CYS A 140 -37.74 -8.19 -5.07
N ILE A 141 -37.78 -7.41 -6.16
CA ILE A 141 -37.28 -7.83 -7.46
C ILE A 141 -35.91 -7.22 -7.76
N ASN A 142 -35.31 -7.63 -8.88
CA ASN A 142 -34.02 -7.12 -9.36
C ASN A 142 -32.86 -7.22 -8.35
N GLY A 143 -32.82 -8.30 -7.57
CA GLY A 143 -31.75 -8.56 -6.59
C GLY A 143 -31.96 -7.87 -5.23
N GLY A 144 -33.03 -7.10 -5.05
CA GLY A 144 -33.31 -6.41 -3.79
C GLY A 144 -33.41 -7.35 -2.59
N THR A 145 -32.85 -6.94 -1.46
CA THR A 145 -32.91 -7.71 -0.19
C THR A 145 -34.20 -7.38 0.57
N CYS A 146 -34.99 -8.40 0.90
CA CYS A 146 -36.22 -8.22 1.66
C CYS A 146 -35.96 -8.17 3.17
N LEU A 147 -36.55 -7.19 3.84
CA LEU A 147 -36.60 -7.07 5.29
C LEU A 147 -38.03 -7.27 5.78
N ASP A 148 -38.23 -8.26 6.64
CA ASP A 148 -39.49 -8.54 7.31
C ASP A 148 -39.80 -7.46 8.36
N LEU A 149 -41.05 -6.98 8.38
CA LEU A 149 -41.56 -6.04 9.36
C LEU A 149 -42.86 -6.60 9.96
N VAL A 150 -43.46 -5.89 10.91
CA VAL A 150 -44.79 -6.30 11.41
C VAL A 150 -45.84 -5.88 10.39
N ASN A 151 -46.57 -6.87 9.85
CA ASN A 151 -47.66 -6.66 8.89
C ASN A 151 -47.18 -5.95 7.60
N GLY A 152 -45.99 -6.31 7.11
CA GLY A 152 -45.43 -5.73 5.90
C GLY A 152 -43.94 -6.02 5.74
N TYR A 153 -43.38 -5.55 4.64
CA TYR A 153 -41.96 -5.74 4.33
C TYR A 153 -41.34 -4.45 3.81
N ARG A 154 -40.01 -4.42 3.74
CA ARG A 154 -39.24 -3.37 3.08
C ARG A 154 -38.16 -3.98 2.20
N CYS A 155 -38.08 -3.53 0.95
CA CYS A 155 -36.98 -3.89 0.07
C CYS A 155 -35.82 -2.91 0.20
N LEU A 156 -34.61 -3.44 0.33
CA LEU A 156 -33.36 -2.73 0.13
C LEU A 156 -32.91 -2.99 -1.31
N CYS A 157 -32.97 -1.96 -2.15
CA CYS A 157 -32.65 -2.10 -3.57
C CYS A 157 -31.14 -2.09 -3.80
N ASP A 158 -30.70 -2.97 -4.70
CA ASP A 158 -29.35 -2.93 -5.23
C ASP A 158 -29.12 -1.64 -6.03
N PRO A 159 -27.85 -1.20 -6.21
CA PRO A 159 -27.54 -0.05 -7.04
C PRO A 159 -28.15 -0.17 -8.44
N GLY A 160 -28.78 0.90 -8.90
CA GLY A 160 -29.48 0.96 -10.19
C GLY A 160 -30.98 0.66 -10.15
N TRP A 161 -31.54 0.39 -8.96
CA TRP A 161 -32.97 0.14 -8.79
C TRP A 161 -33.60 1.00 -7.71
N GLU A 162 -34.85 1.38 -7.92
CA GLU A 162 -35.66 2.15 -6.97
C GLU A 162 -37.12 1.66 -6.91
N GLY A 163 -37.89 2.23 -5.99
CA GLY A 163 -39.26 1.82 -5.69
C GLY A 163 -39.37 0.91 -4.46
N ASN A 164 -40.60 0.63 -4.04
CA ASN A 164 -40.89 -0.17 -2.85
C ASN A 164 -40.55 -1.66 -3.02
N GLN A 165 -40.52 -2.14 -4.25
CA GLN A 165 -40.16 -3.52 -4.63
C GLN A 165 -38.88 -3.57 -5.49
N CYS A 166 -38.17 -2.44 -5.63
CA CYS A 166 -37.01 -2.31 -6.53
C CYS A 166 -37.37 -2.53 -8.00
N GLN A 167 -38.60 -2.15 -8.38
CA GLN A 167 -39.17 -2.43 -9.69
C GLN A 167 -38.86 -1.39 -10.77
N PHE A 168 -38.35 -0.23 -10.37
CA PHE A 168 -38.05 0.86 -11.28
C PHE A 168 -36.54 0.96 -11.49
N ASP A 169 -36.17 1.11 -12.75
CA ASP A 169 -34.82 1.45 -13.16
C ASP A 169 -34.47 2.84 -12.62
N ALA A 170 -33.38 2.94 -11.84
CA ALA A 170 -32.92 4.22 -11.35
C ALA A 170 -32.24 4.99 -12.49
N ASP A 171 -32.49 6.30 -12.58
CA ASP A 171 -31.74 7.14 -13.53
C ASP A 171 -30.40 7.56 -12.91
N GLU A 172 -29.33 6.81 -13.12
CA GLU A 172 -28.02 7.16 -12.56
C GLU A 172 -27.47 8.45 -13.17
N CYS A 173 -27.85 8.79 -14.41
CA CYS A 173 -27.41 10.01 -15.07
C CYS A 173 -27.92 11.28 -14.37
N SER A 174 -29.01 11.21 -13.62
CA SER A 174 -29.54 12.33 -12.81
C SER A 174 -28.53 12.87 -11.79
N THR A 175 -27.59 12.02 -11.33
CA THR A 175 -26.54 12.38 -10.37
C THR A 175 -25.27 12.93 -11.03
N SER A 176 -25.23 13.01 -12.36
CA SER A 176 -24.06 13.44 -13.15
C SER A 176 -22.77 12.66 -12.82
N PRO A 177 -22.77 11.31 -12.92
CA PRO A 177 -21.60 10.49 -12.55
C PRO A 177 -20.45 10.60 -13.56
N CYS A 178 -20.74 10.98 -14.81
CA CYS A 178 -19.74 11.10 -15.87
C CYS A 178 -18.99 12.44 -15.77
N VAL A 179 -17.67 12.40 -15.62
CA VAL A 179 -16.85 13.61 -15.42
C VAL A 179 -16.40 14.20 -16.76
N ASN A 180 -15.49 13.52 -17.47
CA ASN A 180 -14.97 13.98 -18.76
C ASN A 180 -15.67 13.28 -19.93
N ALA A 181 -16.99 13.44 -20.03
CA ALA A 181 -17.82 12.74 -21.00
C ALA A 181 -18.58 13.69 -21.93
N LYS A 182 -18.87 13.21 -23.15
CA LYS A 182 -19.77 13.84 -24.11
C LYS A 182 -21.25 13.70 -23.72
N GLY A 183 -21.56 12.67 -22.93
CA GLY A 183 -22.91 12.39 -22.49
C GLY A 183 -22.98 11.16 -21.60
N CYS A 184 -24.09 11.08 -20.86
CA CYS A 184 -24.49 9.94 -20.05
C CYS A 184 -25.75 9.32 -20.66
N ARG A 185 -25.82 7.99 -20.70
CA ARG A 185 -27.01 7.25 -21.13
C ARG A 185 -27.44 6.30 -20.02
N ASN A 186 -28.68 6.45 -19.55
CA ASN A 186 -29.28 5.47 -18.65
C ASN A 186 -29.50 4.15 -19.37
N LEU A 187 -29.18 3.05 -18.69
CA LEU A 187 -29.46 1.68 -19.09
C LEU A 187 -30.24 1.01 -17.96
N VAL A 188 -30.75 -0.19 -18.22
CA VAL A 188 -31.50 -0.92 -17.19
C VAL A 188 -30.54 -1.47 -16.14
N GLY A 189 -30.65 -0.97 -14.91
CA GLY A 189 -29.80 -1.30 -13.76
C GLY A 189 -28.34 -0.86 -13.90
N ASP A 190 -28.06 0.04 -14.85
CA ASP A 190 -26.71 0.55 -15.10
C ASP A 190 -26.74 1.85 -15.93
N TYR A 191 -25.58 2.45 -16.18
CA TYR A 191 -25.44 3.57 -17.08
C TYR A 191 -24.15 3.48 -17.89
N GLN A 192 -24.10 4.26 -18.97
CA GLN A 192 -22.94 4.35 -19.81
C GLN A 192 -22.54 5.81 -20.08
N CYS A 193 -21.30 6.14 -19.74
CA CYS A 193 -20.67 7.39 -20.13
C CYS A 193 -20.00 7.24 -21.51
N THR A 194 -20.16 8.25 -22.36
CA THR A 194 -19.40 8.37 -23.61
C THR A 194 -18.22 9.30 -23.39
N CYS A 195 -17.02 8.78 -23.14
CA CYS A 195 -15.87 9.58 -22.76
C CYS A 195 -15.39 10.54 -23.86
N LEU A 196 -14.84 11.69 -23.45
CA LEU A 196 -14.04 12.55 -24.31
C LEU A 196 -12.72 11.84 -24.69
N ALA A 197 -12.09 12.28 -25.77
CA ALA A 197 -10.80 11.73 -26.18
C ALA A 197 -9.76 11.92 -25.06
N GLY A 198 -8.92 10.91 -24.81
CA GLY A 198 -7.96 10.91 -23.71
C GLY A 198 -8.52 10.41 -22.38
N TRP A 199 -9.82 10.15 -22.26
CA TRP A 199 -10.43 9.67 -21.00
C TRP A 199 -11.00 8.26 -21.12
N SER A 200 -10.97 7.53 -20.00
CA SER A 200 -11.44 6.16 -19.87
C SER A 200 -12.05 5.90 -18.49
N GLY A 201 -12.47 4.66 -18.24
CA GLY A 201 -13.22 4.27 -17.04
C GLY A 201 -14.73 4.43 -17.21
N LYS A 202 -15.50 3.78 -16.33
CA LYS A 202 -16.98 3.84 -16.36
C LYS A 202 -17.50 5.28 -16.25
N ASN A 203 -16.77 6.11 -15.51
CA ASN A 203 -17.15 7.50 -15.20
C ASN A 203 -16.35 8.54 -15.99
N CYS A 204 -15.50 8.08 -16.93
CA CYS A 204 -14.58 8.95 -17.69
C CYS A 204 -13.67 9.80 -16.79
N ASP A 205 -13.17 9.19 -15.72
CA ASP A 205 -12.37 9.79 -14.66
C ASP A 205 -10.89 9.39 -14.73
N GLN A 206 -10.52 8.51 -15.66
CA GLN A 206 -9.16 8.01 -15.83
C GLN A 206 -8.53 8.61 -17.09
N ASN A 207 -7.43 9.35 -16.94
CA ASN A 207 -6.64 9.81 -18.07
C ASN A 207 -5.95 8.61 -18.73
N LEU A 208 -6.07 8.49 -20.05
CA LEU A 208 -5.35 7.48 -20.82
C LEU A 208 -3.88 7.87 -20.89
N ASN A 209 -3.01 6.89 -20.63
CA ASN A 209 -1.58 7.11 -20.68
C ASN A 209 -1.11 7.22 -22.13
N ASP A 210 -0.82 8.44 -22.58
CA ASP A 210 -0.38 8.77 -23.92
C ASP A 210 1.13 8.54 -24.12
N CYS A 211 1.88 8.16 -23.09
CA CYS A 211 3.35 8.05 -23.13
C CYS A 211 3.91 6.75 -23.71
N LEU A 212 3.08 5.73 -23.94
CA LEU A 212 3.56 4.40 -24.35
C LEU A 212 4.26 4.46 -25.72
N GLY A 213 5.59 4.30 -25.70
CA GLY A 213 6.44 4.19 -26.89
C GLY A 213 6.70 5.50 -27.64
N GLN A 214 6.33 6.65 -27.08
CA GLN A 214 6.43 7.94 -27.77
C GLN A 214 7.83 8.59 -27.68
N CYS A 215 8.45 8.59 -26.49
CA CYS A 215 9.73 9.27 -26.29
C CYS A 215 10.92 8.32 -26.50
N VAL A 216 11.90 8.76 -27.29
CA VAL A 216 13.13 7.99 -27.59
C VAL A 216 14.37 8.67 -26.98
N ASN A 217 15.55 8.06 -27.17
CA ASN A 217 16.85 8.57 -26.72
C ASN A 217 16.92 8.88 -25.20
N GLY A 218 16.19 8.12 -24.39
CA GLY A 218 16.18 8.28 -22.93
C GLY A 218 15.42 9.51 -22.42
N ALA A 219 14.60 10.15 -23.26
CA ALA A 219 13.76 11.27 -22.87
C ALA A 219 12.68 10.86 -21.86
N THR A 220 12.32 11.79 -20.98
CA THR A 220 11.25 11.60 -20.00
C THR A 220 9.92 11.96 -20.65
N CYS A 221 8.98 11.01 -20.67
CA CYS A 221 7.63 11.29 -21.13
C CYS A 221 6.76 11.90 -20.03
N ILE A 222 5.99 12.92 -20.40
CA ILE A 222 5.00 13.57 -19.57
C ILE A 222 3.63 13.32 -20.23
N ASP A 223 2.76 12.64 -19.49
CA ASP A 223 1.40 12.33 -19.88
C ASP A 223 0.53 13.60 -19.83
N LEU A 224 -0.22 13.86 -20.89
CA LEU A 224 -1.19 14.96 -20.96
C LEU A 224 -2.56 14.36 -21.31
N VAL A 225 -3.57 15.20 -21.58
CA VAL A 225 -4.90 14.73 -21.95
C VAL A 225 -4.96 14.57 -23.46
N HIS A 226 -5.01 13.32 -23.95
CA HIS A 226 -5.02 13.00 -25.39
C HIS A 226 -3.80 13.55 -26.13
N ASP A 227 -2.67 13.66 -25.43
CA ASP A 227 -1.41 14.17 -25.93
C ASP A 227 -0.28 13.76 -24.98
N TYR A 228 0.96 13.95 -25.41
CA TYR A 228 2.14 13.71 -24.60
C TYR A 228 3.21 14.77 -24.87
N HIS A 229 4.12 14.94 -23.92
CA HIS A 229 5.29 15.78 -24.11
C HIS A 229 6.57 15.03 -23.70
N CYS A 230 7.55 14.99 -24.59
CA CYS A 230 8.87 14.44 -24.29
C CYS A 230 9.82 15.54 -23.82
N ALA A 231 10.27 15.44 -22.58
CA ALA A 231 11.37 16.25 -22.07
C ALA A 231 12.70 15.64 -22.55
N CYS A 232 13.25 16.21 -23.63
CA CYS A 232 14.48 15.72 -24.26
C CYS A 232 15.69 15.89 -23.35
N LEU A 233 16.59 14.90 -23.39
CA LEU A 233 17.94 15.06 -22.85
C LEU A 233 18.73 16.09 -23.68
N PRO A 234 19.75 16.75 -23.10
CA PRO A 234 20.64 17.64 -23.85
C PRO A 234 21.20 16.95 -25.10
N GLY A 235 21.30 17.70 -26.20
CA GLY A 235 21.73 17.17 -27.50
C GLY A 235 20.61 16.58 -28.34
N PHE A 236 19.39 16.42 -27.85
CA PHE A 236 18.26 15.92 -28.65
C PHE A 236 17.15 16.96 -28.84
N THR A 237 16.46 16.87 -29.97
CA THR A 237 15.31 17.70 -30.32
C THR A 237 14.25 16.91 -31.09
N GLY A 238 13.11 17.54 -31.36
CA GLY A 238 11.92 16.91 -31.94
C GLY A 238 10.87 16.52 -30.91
N ARG A 239 9.64 16.21 -31.37
CA ARG A 239 8.50 15.86 -30.48
C ARG A 239 8.76 14.60 -29.66
N GLU A 240 9.46 13.65 -30.25
CA GLU A 240 9.80 12.34 -29.66
C GLU A 240 11.26 12.32 -29.16
N CYS A 241 11.97 13.46 -29.26
CA CYS A 241 13.40 13.57 -29.01
C CYS A 241 14.26 12.70 -29.93
N GLN A 242 13.80 12.48 -31.16
CA GLN A 242 14.39 11.57 -32.13
C GLN A 242 15.61 12.13 -32.87
N THR A 243 15.81 13.45 -32.86
CA THR A 243 16.83 14.12 -33.68
C THR A 243 18.02 14.53 -32.82
N ASN A 244 19.24 14.07 -33.15
CA ASN A 244 20.46 14.65 -32.58
C ASN A 244 20.62 16.08 -33.09
N ILE A 245 20.89 17.02 -32.18
CA ILE A 245 21.21 18.40 -32.52
C ILE A 245 22.59 18.38 -33.18
N ASN A 246 22.70 18.99 -34.35
CA ASN A 246 23.99 19.12 -35.02
C ASN A 246 24.70 20.38 -34.54
N GLU A 247 25.59 20.27 -33.55
CA GLU A 247 26.33 21.43 -33.04
C GLU A 247 27.33 22.00 -34.08
N CYS A 248 27.75 21.20 -35.05
CA CYS A 248 28.60 21.61 -36.16
C CYS A 248 27.89 22.55 -37.16
N ALA A 249 26.55 22.63 -37.16
CA ALA A 249 25.79 23.53 -38.04
C ALA A 249 26.14 25.02 -37.85
N SER A 250 26.68 25.36 -36.69
CA SER A 250 27.16 26.71 -36.36
C SER A 250 28.59 27.02 -36.88
N ASN A 251 29.24 26.05 -37.54
CA ASN A 251 30.64 26.09 -37.96
C ASN A 251 31.59 26.54 -36.83
N PRO A 252 31.65 25.79 -35.72
CA PRO A 252 32.41 26.22 -34.55
C PRO A 252 33.94 26.11 -34.75
N CYS A 253 34.42 25.19 -35.60
CA CYS A 253 35.85 24.98 -35.82
C CYS A 253 36.46 26.12 -36.65
N LEU A 254 37.59 26.65 -36.18
CA LEU A 254 38.33 27.74 -36.80
C LEU A 254 39.49 27.20 -37.64
N ASN A 255 40.13 28.08 -38.41
CA ASN A 255 41.36 27.80 -39.17
C ASN A 255 41.28 26.58 -40.11
N GLY A 256 40.08 26.30 -40.65
CA GLY A 256 39.85 25.18 -41.55
C GLY A 256 39.73 23.81 -40.88
N GLY A 257 39.52 23.76 -39.56
CA GLY A 257 39.23 22.52 -38.83
C GLY A 257 37.96 21.82 -39.29
N GLU A 258 38.02 20.50 -39.41
CA GLU A 258 36.86 19.66 -39.72
C GLU A 258 36.05 19.41 -38.44
N CYS A 259 34.74 19.60 -38.49
CA CYS A 259 33.86 19.44 -37.34
C CYS A 259 33.21 18.06 -37.34
N ALA A 260 33.35 17.32 -36.23
CA ALA A 260 32.66 16.07 -35.96
C ALA A 260 31.57 16.30 -34.92
N ASP A 261 30.33 15.99 -35.29
CA ASP A 261 29.16 16.06 -34.42
C ASP A 261 29.20 14.96 -33.35
N LEU A 262 28.81 15.29 -32.12
CA LEU A 262 28.69 14.34 -31.00
C LEU A 262 27.30 14.49 -30.35
N ILE A 263 27.02 13.71 -29.31
CA ILE A 263 25.79 13.91 -28.53
C ILE A 263 26.02 15.08 -27.57
N ALA A 264 25.19 16.12 -27.68
CA ALA A 264 25.24 17.33 -26.85
C ALA A 264 26.57 18.10 -26.94
N GLY A 265 27.24 18.06 -28.10
CA GLY A 265 28.54 18.69 -28.28
C GLY A 265 29.19 18.35 -29.62
N TYR A 266 30.39 18.86 -29.83
CA TYR A 266 31.15 18.63 -31.07
C TYR A 266 32.63 18.45 -30.76
N ARG A 267 33.38 17.97 -31.75
CA ARG A 267 34.84 17.89 -31.72
C ARG A 267 35.41 18.47 -33.01
N CYS A 268 36.38 19.37 -32.88
CA CYS A 268 37.17 19.82 -34.03
C CYS A 268 38.39 18.94 -34.25
N ILE A 269 38.58 18.52 -35.50
CA ILE A 269 39.79 17.86 -36.00
C ILE A 269 40.64 18.96 -36.63
N CYS A 270 41.72 19.33 -35.94
CA CYS A 270 42.53 20.46 -36.34
C CYS A 270 43.53 20.08 -37.44
N PRO A 271 43.72 20.94 -38.45
CA PRO A 271 44.81 20.78 -39.41
C PRO A 271 46.16 20.92 -38.69
N VAL A 272 47.21 20.36 -39.29
CA VAL A 272 48.58 20.45 -38.76
C VAL A 272 48.94 21.90 -38.47
N GLY A 273 49.60 22.15 -37.33
CA GLY A 273 49.97 23.50 -36.90
C GLY A 273 48.87 24.27 -36.16
N TYR A 274 47.71 23.66 -35.87
CA TYR A 274 46.67 24.24 -35.02
C TYR A 274 46.25 23.27 -33.91
N LYS A 275 45.90 23.83 -32.74
CA LYS A 275 45.38 23.10 -31.57
C LYS A 275 44.29 23.90 -30.86
N GLY A 276 43.72 23.33 -29.80
CA GLY A 276 42.60 23.91 -29.06
C GLY A 276 41.28 23.21 -29.36
N TYR A 277 40.23 23.55 -28.60
CA TYR A 277 38.91 22.90 -28.75
C TYR A 277 38.24 23.26 -30.08
N ARG A 278 38.55 24.46 -30.60
CA ARG A 278 38.04 25.01 -31.86
C ARG A 278 39.15 25.24 -32.88
N CYS A 279 40.34 24.65 -32.70
CA CYS A 279 41.52 24.90 -33.55
C CYS A 279 41.95 26.38 -33.60
N GLU A 280 41.70 27.11 -32.51
CA GLU A 280 41.92 28.54 -32.37
C GLU A 280 43.37 28.92 -32.02
N ILE A 281 44.18 27.94 -31.61
CA ILE A 281 45.54 28.15 -31.13
C ILE A 281 46.51 27.73 -32.23
N ASP A 282 47.40 28.62 -32.64
CA ASP A 282 48.55 28.25 -33.48
C ASP A 282 49.47 27.32 -32.68
N ASP A 283 49.71 26.12 -33.19
CA ASP A 283 50.60 25.15 -32.55
C ASP A 283 52.06 25.50 -32.88
N ASP A 284 52.73 26.13 -31.91
CA ASP A 284 54.16 26.33 -31.99
C ASP A 284 54.89 25.00 -31.78
N LEU A 285 55.24 24.35 -32.90
CA LEU A 285 55.97 23.09 -32.92
C LEU A 285 57.39 23.21 -32.34
N CYS A 286 57.87 24.44 -32.09
CA CYS A 286 59.11 24.69 -31.34
C CYS A 286 58.93 24.75 -29.82
N HIS A 287 57.73 24.47 -29.29
CA HIS A 287 57.48 24.50 -27.86
C HIS A 287 56.77 23.23 -27.32
N PRO A 288 57.44 22.43 -26.46
CA PRO A 288 58.82 22.60 -25.99
C PRO A 288 59.83 22.34 -27.12
N ASN A 289 61.00 23.01 -27.07
CA ASN A 289 61.99 22.96 -28.17
C ASN A 289 62.36 21.51 -28.51
N PRO A 290 61.97 21.00 -29.69
CA PRO A 290 62.23 19.62 -30.10
C PRO A 290 63.69 19.39 -30.53
N CYS A 291 64.47 20.46 -30.70
CA CYS A 291 65.84 20.41 -31.17
C CYS A 291 66.82 20.14 -30.01
N HIS A 292 67.70 19.17 -30.19
CA HIS A 292 68.69 18.76 -29.19
C HIS A 292 70.05 19.47 -29.36
N ASN A 293 70.94 19.29 -28.38
CA ASN A 293 72.34 19.76 -28.41
C ASN A 293 72.50 21.28 -28.59
N GLY A 294 71.55 22.08 -28.08
CA GLY A 294 71.59 23.54 -28.17
C GLY A 294 71.20 24.09 -29.56
N ALA A 295 70.54 23.28 -30.40
CA ALA A 295 70.03 23.71 -31.69
C ALA A 295 68.86 24.70 -31.58
N SER A 296 68.85 25.69 -32.48
CA SER A 296 67.75 26.67 -32.59
C SER A 296 66.61 26.07 -33.41
N CYS A 297 65.39 26.13 -32.87
CA CYS A 297 64.19 25.72 -33.59
C CYS A 297 63.59 26.90 -34.36
N LEU A 298 63.20 26.64 -35.61
CA LEU A 298 62.40 27.53 -36.43
C LEU A 298 61.04 26.89 -36.66
N ASN A 299 59.98 27.55 -36.17
CA ASN A 299 58.62 27.12 -36.46
C ASN A 299 58.33 27.41 -37.93
N ARG A 300 57.84 26.41 -38.68
CA ARG A 300 57.46 26.53 -40.09
C ARG A 300 55.97 26.29 -40.23
N GLN A 301 55.40 26.72 -41.36
CA GLN A 301 54.03 26.39 -41.69
C GLN A 301 53.95 24.87 -41.89
N PHE A 302 53.30 24.18 -40.96
CA PHE A 302 53.08 22.72 -40.93
C PHE A 302 54.26 21.81 -40.51
N ASP A 303 55.41 22.35 -40.10
CA ASP A 303 56.55 21.55 -39.58
C ASP A 303 57.45 22.44 -38.71
N TYR A 304 58.51 21.89 -38.12
CA TYR A 304 59.59 22.69 -37.53
C TYR A 304 60.93 22.33 -38.16
N THR A 305 61.87 23.26 -38.13
CA THR A 305 63.24 23.03 -38.61
C THR A 305 64.24 23.34 -37.52
N CYS A 306 65.09 22.38 -37.19
CA CYS A 306 66.21 22.59 -36.28
C CYS A 306 67.45 23.04 -37.05
N ILE A 307 68.02 24.18 -36.66
CA ILE A 307 69.33 24.63 -37.14
C ILE A 307 70.40 23.93 -36.29
N CYS A 308 71.02 22.88 -36.84
CA CYS A 308 71.98 22.09 -36.10
C CYS A 308 73.33 22.82 -35.92
N PRO A 309 73.88 22.84 -34.69
CA PRO A 309 75.24 23.30 -34.42
C PRO A 309 76.28 22.48 -35.19
N GLN A 310 77.49 23.04 -35.30
CA GLN A 310 78.61 22.37 -35.95
C GLN A 310 78.90 21.04 -35.24
N GLY A 311 78.92 19.94 -36.01
CA GLY A 311 79.10 18.61 -35.44
C GLY A 311 77.80 17.83 -35.15
N PHE A 312 76.61 18.33 -35.52
CA PHE A 312 75.33 17.59 -35.38
C PHE A 312 74.44 17.65 -36.65
N GLN A 313 73.59 16.64 -36.85
CA GLN A 313 72.67 16.42 -37.98
C GLN A 313 71.39 15.64 -37.56
N GLY A 314 70.45 15.45 -38.50
CA GLY A 314 69.13 14.84 -38.28
C GLY A 314 68.01 15.87 -38.02
N LYS A 315 66.73 15.45 -38.11
CA LYS A 315 65.56 16.36 -37.99
C LYS A 315 65.59 17.18 -36.70
N ASN A 316 66.05 16.56 -35.61
CA ASN A 316 66.09 17.17 -34.27
C ASN A 316 67.53 17.46 -33.80
N CYS A 317 68.52 17.37 -34.68
CA CYS A 317 69.94 17.59 -34.36
C CYS A 317 70.53 16.66 -33.28
N SER A 318 69.95 15.47 -33.11
CA SER A 318 70.37 14.49 -32.11
C SER A 318 71.58 13.64 -32.54
N VAL A 319 71.94 13.64 -33.83
CA VAL A 319 72.98 12.76 -34.38
C VAL A 319 74.29 13.54 -34.59
N PRO A 320 75.46 13.08 -34.12
CA PRO A 320 76.73 13.73 -34.42
C PRO A 320 77.12 13.66 -35.91
N LYS A 321 77.60 14.76 -36.49
CA LYS A 321 78.28 14.82 -37.79
C LYS A 321 79.70 14.29 -37.62
N VAL A 322 80.00 13.15 -38.22
CA VAL A 322 81.35 12.59 -38.26
C VAL A 322 82.21 13.45 -39.19
N GLN A 323 83.25 14.11 -38.65
CA GLN A 323 84.21 14.85 -39.46
C GLN A 323 85.32 13.92 -39.96
N CYS A 324 85.41 13.78 -41.27
CA CYS A 324 86.54 13.15 -41.94
C CYS A 324 87.84 13.93 -41.68
N GLN A 325 88.80 13.33 -40.98
CA GLN A 325 90.08 13.97 -40.67
C GLN A 325 91.18 13.79 -41.73
N ASN A 326 90.92 13.14 -42.87
CA ASN A 326 91.85 13.11 -44.01
C ASN A 326 91.11 12.89 -45.34
N PRO A 327 91.40 13.65 -46.42
CA PRO A 327 90.94 13.31 -47.77
C PRO A 327 91.80 12.17 -48.37
N PRO A 328 91.23 11.28 -49.20
CA PRO A 328 89.89 11.37 -49.78
C PRO A 328 88.86 10.70 -48.87
N CYS A 329 87.83 11.45 -48.46
CA CYS A 329 86.59 10.81 -48.09
C CYS A 329 85.84 10.58 -49.39
N GLU A 330 85.91 9.33 -49.88
CA GLU A 330 84.95 8.82 -50.85
C GLU A 330 83.57 8.84 -50.19
N VAL A 331 82.92 10.00 -50.24
CA VAL A 331 81.49 10.09 -49.98
C VAL A 331 80.82 9.67 -51.28
N HIS A 332 80.79 8.36 -51.50
CA HIS A 332 79.66 7.69 -52.11
C HIS A 332 79.81 6.21 -51.85
N THR A 333 79.18 5.75 -50.77
CA THR A 333 78.21 4.66 -50.77
C THR A 333 77.74 4.43 -49.31
N ASP A 334 76.48 4.37 -48.85
CA ASP A 334 75.17 4.01 -49.42
C ASP A 334 75.05 4.28 -50.91
N ARG A 335 75.56 3.39 -51.74
CA ARG A 335 75.06 2.02 -51.81
C ARG A 335 76.10 1.02 -51.33
N CYS A 336 76.34 -0.10 -51.98
CA CYS A 336 77.68 -0.69 -52.12
C CYS A 336 78.68 -0.75 -50.92
N ALA A 337 79.16 -1.95 -50.63
CA ALA A 337 80.53 -2.16 -50.13
C ALA A 337 81.49 -2.39 -51.32
N THR A 338 82.78 -2.05 -51.19
CA THR A 338 83.86 -2.61 -52.02
C THR A 338 85.00 -3.15 -51.16
N THR A 339 85.65 -4.22 -51.64
CA THR A 339 86.64 -5.04 -50.94
C THR A 339 88.08 -4.53 -51.08
N VAL A 340 88.93 -4.74 -50.05
CA VAL A 340 90.40 -4.79 -50.20
C VAL A 340 90.89 -6.22 -49.87
N PRO A 341 91.83 -6.81 -50.63
CA PRO A 341 92.27 -8.19 -50.41
C PRO A 341 93.26 -8.31 -49.23
N ASN A 342 92.98 -9.34 -48.43
CA ASN A 342 93.88 -10.15 -47.60
C ASN A 342 94.26 -9.73 -46.16
N SER A 343 93.71 -10.57 -45.26
CA SER A 343 94.18 -11.00 -43.93
C SER A 343 94.26 -9.96 -42.80
N SER A 344 93.64 -10.15 -41.64
CA SER A 344 92.88 -11.30 -41.11
C SER A 344 92.14 -10.89 -39.83
N LEU A 345 90.88 -11.34 -39.72
CA LEU A 345 89.96 -11.34 -38.55
C LEU A 345 89.01 -10.13 -38.35
N GLY A 346 87.91 -10.13 -39.13
CA GLY A 346 86.53 -10.02 -38.59
C GLY A 346 85.82 -8.66 -38.62
N MET A 347 84.88 -8.48 -39.57
CA MET A 347 84.01 -7.29 -39.76
C MET A 347 82.94 -7.11 -38.66
N ARG A 348 82.68 -5.87 -38.24
CA ARG A 348 81.44 -5.47 -37.52
C ARG A 348 80.71 -4.36 -38.31
N HIS A 349 79.40 -4.53 -38.47
CA HIS A 349 78.50 -3.65 -39.23
C HIS A 349 77.56 -2.84 -38.29
N ILE A 350 77.18 -1.62 -38.66
CA ILE A 350 76.13 -0.81 -37.99
C ILE A 350 75.22 -0.19 -39.07
N SER A 351 73.90 -0.22 -38.85
CA SER A 351 72.83 0.19 -39.79
C SER A 351 72.50 1.70 -39.75
N SER A 352 72.02 2.29 -40.87
CA SER A 352 71.50 3.67 -40.94
C SER A 352 69.96 3.72 -40.89
N SER A 353 69.40 4.69 -40.16
CA SER A 353 67.97 4.84 -39.82
C SER A 353 67.28 5.98 -40.60
N LEU A 354 67.43 6.02 -41.92
CA LEU A 354 67.01 7.18 -42.75
C LEU A 354 65.54 7.13 -43.21
N CYS A 355 65.06 5.94 -43.54
CA CYS A 355 63.62 5.66 -43.53
C CYS A 355 63.31 5.21 -42.10
N GLY A 356 62.18 5.60 -41.54
CA GLY A 356 61.80 5.21 -40.18
C GLY A 356 61.86 3.70 -39.95
N ASP A 357 61.58 3.26 -38.73
CA ASP A 357 61.65 1.84 -38.35
C ASP A 357 60.77 0.91 -39.23
N HIS A 358 59.88 1.49 -40.05
CA HIS A 358 58.94 0.82 -40.96
C HIS A 358 59.20 1.13 -42.45
N GLY A 359 60.43 1.48 -42.84
CA GLY A 359 60.77 1.80 -44.24
C GLY A 359 62.13 1.30 -44.71
N LYS A 360 62.24 1.00 -46.01
CA LYS A 360 63.48 0.61 -46.70
C LYS A 360 63.93 1.67 -47.70
N CYS A 361 65.20 2.06 -47.63
CA CYS A 361 65.79 3.06 -48.51
C CYS A 361 66.18 2.48 -49.89
N ILE A 362 65.84 3.18 -50.96
CA ILE A 362 66.25 2.91 -52.35
C ILE A 362 66.81 4.20 -52.98
N ASN A 363 67.57 4.12 -54.09
CA ASN A 363 68.09 5.34 -54.76
C ASN A 363 67.30 5.45 -56.02
N ASP A 364 67.03 6.70 -56.31
CA ASP A 364 66.69 7.13 -57.62
C ASP A 364 67.92 7.17 -58.53
N HIS A 365 67.71 6.97 -59.82
CA HIS A 365 68.76 6.91 -60.84
C HIS A 365 69.46 8.26 -61.07
N LEU A 366 68.99 9.33 -60.42
CA LEU A 366 69.54 10.69 -60.45
C LEU A 366 70.37 11.05 -59.20
N GLY A 367 70.67 10.07 -58.33
CA GLY A 367 71.52 10.26 -57.16
C GLY A 367 70.81 10.77 -55.90
N GLY A 368 69.48 10.79 -55.89
CA GLY A 368 68.65 10.96 -54.68
C GLY A 368 68.26 9.62 -54.05
N PHE A 369 67.58 9.67 -52.89
CA PHE A 369 67.01 8.48 -52.23
C PHE A 369 65.49 8.61 -52.06
N SER A 370 64.79 7.48 -51.99
CA SER A 370 63.38 7.38 -51.64
C SER A 370 63.14 6.19 -50.70
N CYS A 371 62.07 6.24 -49.91
CA CYS A 371 61.71 5.20 -48.96
C CYS A 371 60.53 4.38 -49.47
N ILE A 372 60.64 3.06 -49.38
CA ILE A 372 59.52 2.12 -49.56
C ILE A 372 59.02 1.74 -48.18
N CYS A 373 57.76 2.04 -47.89
CA CYS A 373 57.16 1.79 -46.58
C CYS A 373 56.56 0.39 -46.48
N ASP A 374 56.60 -0.18 -45.28
CA ASP A 374 55.88 -1.41 -44.96
C ASP A 374 54.35 -1.18 -45.02
N PRO A 375 53.53 -2.23 -45.26
CA PRO A 375 52.08 -2.07 -45.42
C PRO A 375 51.41 -1.44 -44.17
N GLY A 376 50.63 -0.38 -44.38
CA GLY A 376 49.99 0.38 -43.29
C GLY A 376 50.72 1.66 -42.91
N TYR A 377 51.94 1.88 -43.44
CA TYR A 377 52.72 3.10 -43.27
C TYR A 377 52.87 3.84 -44.60
N THR A 378 52.84 5.16 -44.54
CA THR A 378 52.85 6.10 -45.66
C THR A 378 53.74 7.30 -45.38
N GLY A 379 53.79 8.25 -46.32
CA GLY A 379 54.63 9.43 -46.23
C GLY A 379 56.06 9.23 -46.74
N LYS A 380 56.80 10.34 -46.90
CA LYS A 380 58.12 10.36 -47.56
C LYS A 380 59.20 9.55 -46.84
N TYR A 381 59.03 9.32 -45.53
CA TYR A 381 59.99 8.63 -44.67
C TYR A 381 59.38 7.46 -43.86
N CYS A 382 58.14 7.05 -44.14
CA CYS A 382 57.47 5.88 -43.53
C CYS A 382 57.23 5.97 -42.02
N HIS A 383 56.65 7.09 -41.56
CA HIS A 383 56.31 7.35 -40.16
C HIS A 383 54.82 7.63 -39.90
N GLU A 384 54.05 7.90 -40.95
CA GLU A 384 52.58 8.07 -40.93
C GLU A 384 51.91 6.73 -41.27
#